data_AF-A0AA96VI02-F1
#
_entry.id   AF-A0AA96VI02-F1
#
_cell.length_a   1.000
_cell.length_b   1.000
_cell.length_c   1.000
_cell.angle_alpha   90.00
_cell.angle_beta   90.00
_cell.angle_gamma   90.00
#
_symmetry.space_group_name_H-M   'P 1'
#
loop_
_entity.id
_entity.type
_entity.pdbx_description
1 polymer ?
#
loop_
_entity_poly.entity_id
_entity_poly.type
_entity_poly.pdbx_seq_one_letter_code
_entity_poly.pdbx_strand_id
1 'polypeptide(L)'
;MAFAKRLGLSKLIADPVLSPPGHRFLESLFSYFEFHRLHPFVPILFGAGNVTELLDADSPGQNALLSVLADECGASILFTPDASSKTKGSVSELKTAAQMNALAKIRASAPKDLGLDLLILKEKRRRPNMDLKNLSGRVAPLFSDQSDLIFAGDLSPDFVPETTWGWKPDKAGNFLIGVISVFDLESIFSLEKNGVQMQDMFLKVFENVKTLNRDVIVAIHPKKIIIGTDSAFMLEKIIQENLITELSHAGYLGRELEKAEIAIRLGRSYAQDDLF
;
A
#
# COMPACT_ATOMS: atom_id res chain seq x y z
N MET A 1 -23.20 -11.78 -32.29
CA MET A 1 -22.90 -11.31 -33.67
C MET A 1 -24.06 -11.41 -34.66
N ALA A 2 -24.70 -12.58 -34.85
CA ALA A 2 -25.78 -12.74 -35.84
C ALA A 2 -26.96 -11.76 -35.63
N PHE A 3 -27.37 -11.55 -34.37
CA PHE A 3 -28.42 -10.61 -34.02
C PHE A 3 -28.08 -9.16 -34.42
N ALA A 4 -26.88 -8.69 -34.07
CA ALA A 4 -26.41 -7.34 -34.41
C ALA A 4 -26.35 -7.12 -35.93
N LYS A 5 -25.87 -8.11 -36.70
CA LYS A 5 -25.85 -8.05 -38.17
C LYS A 5 -27.27 -7.98 -38.76
N ARG A 6 -28.23 -8.73 -38.19
CA ARG A 6 -29.63 -8.68 -38.61
C ARG A 6 -30.28 -7.31 -38.39
N LEU A 7 -29.82 -6.55 -37.40
CA LEU A 7 -30.20 -5.15 -37.17
C LEU A 7 -29.51 -4.16 -38.12
N GLY A 8 -28.71 -4.63 -39.08
CA GLY A 8 -27.97 -3.79 -40.03
C GLY A 8 -26.71 -3.14 -39.46
N LEU A 9 -26.27 -3.54 -38.26
CA LEU A 9 -25.05 -3.00 -37.66
C LEU A 9 -23.81 -3.58 -38.36
N SER A 10 -22.96 -2.69 -38.88
CA SER A 10 -21.76 -3.05 -39.65
C SER A 10 -20.44 -2.79 -38.90
N LYS A 11 -20.43 -1.85 -37.95
CA LYS A 11 -19.26 -1.48 -37.14
C LYS A 11 -19.36 -2.11 -35.76
N LEU A 12 -18.92 -3.35 -35.65
CA LEU A 12 -19.00 -4.15 -34.42
C LEU A 12 -17.61 -4.31 -33.80
N ILE A 13 -17.53 -4.12 -32.49
CA ILE A 13 -16.40 -4.49 -31.65
C ILE A 13 -16.92 -5.52 -30.66
N ALA A 14 -16.20 -6.62 -30.50
CA ALA A 14 -16.54 -7.65 -29.53
C ALA A 14 -15.87 -7.36 -28.19
N ASP A 15 -16.62 -7.50 -27.11
CA ASP A 15 -16.10 -7.47 -25.74
C ASP A 15 -16.63 -8.71 -25.01
N PRO A 16 -15.90 -9.84 -25.04
CA PRO A 16 -16.24 -11.04 -24.29
C PRO A 16 -16.21 -10.87 -22.76
N VAL A 17 -15.65 -9.75 -22.27
CA VAL A 17 -15.46 -9.41 -20.86
C VAL A 17 -14.49 -10.34 -20.12
N LEU A 18 -13.34 -9.80 -19.74
CA LEU A 18 -12.38 -10.50 -18.89
C LEU A 18 -12.89 -10.53 -17.45
N SER A 19 -13.01 -11.73 -16.87
CA SER A 19 -13.49 -11.87 -15.50
C SER A 19 -12.37 -11.63 -14.48
N PRO A 20 -12.68 -11.19 -13.24
CA PRO A 20 -11.66 -11.02 -12.21
C PRO A 20 -10.97 -12.34 -11.83
N PRO A 21 -9.73 -12.29 -11.28
CA PRO A 21 -9.12 -13.44 -10.64
C PRO A 21 -10.03 -14.07 -9.58
N GLY A 22 -10.04 -15.41 -9.51
CA GLY A 22 -10.96 -16.16 -8.65
C GLY A 22 -12.40 -16.30 -9.18
N HIS A 23 -12.73 -15.68 -10.32
CA HIS A 23 -14.09 -15.68 -10.88
C HIS A 23 -14.11 -16.20 -12.32
N ARG A 24 -13.59 -17.42 -12.56
CA ARG A 24 -13.50 -18.03 -13.91
C ARG A 24 -12.66 -17.23 -14.91
N PHE A 25 -11.59 -16.60 -14.41
CA PHE A 25 -10.64 -15.79 -15.17
C PHE A 25 -10.13 -16.53 -16.42
N LEU A 26 -9.69 -17.78 -16.25
CA LEU A 26 -9.13 -18.57 -17.35
C LEU A 26 -10.18 -18.88 -18.43
N GLU A 27 -11.39 -19.25 -18.05
CA GLU A 27 -12.48 -19.49 -19.01
C GLU A 27 -12.90 -18.22 -19.75
N SER A 28 -12.81 -17.06 -19.09
CA SER A 28 -13.04 -15.78 -19.77
C SER A 28 -11.98 -15.50 -20.85
N LEU A 29 -10.69 -15.82 -20.60
CA LEU A 29 -9.64 -15.76 -21.62
C LEU A 29 -9.89 -16.72 -22.79
N PHE A 30 -10.31 -17.96 -22.50
CA PHE A 30 -10.69 -18.91 -23.56
C PHE A 30 -11.85 -18.37 -24.42
N SER A 31 -12.77 -17.60 -23.84
CA SER A 31 -13.86 -16.98 -24.58
C SER A 31 -13.36 -15.94 -25.58
N TYR A 32 -12.31 -15.19 -25.24
CA TYR A 32 -11.62 -14.31 -26.19
C TYR A 32 -11.00 -15.10 -27.35
N PHE A 33 -10.19 -16.12 -27.01
CA PHE A 33 -9.50 -16.94 -28.00
C PHE A 33 -10.47 -17.63 -28.98
N GLU A 34 -11.50 -18.29 -28.46
CA GLU A 34 -12.51 -18.97 -29.29
C GLU A 34 -13.32 -17.97 -30.13
N PHE A 35 -13.65 -16.80 -29.58
CA PHE A 35 -14.33 -15.77 -30.35
C PHE A 35 -13.48 -15.29 -31.53
N HIS A 36 -12.19 -15.01 -31.31
CA HIS A 36 -11.28 -14.60 -32.37
C HIS A 36 -11.15 -15.71 -33.44
N ARG A 37 -11.02 -16.97 -33.02
CA ARG A 37 -10.96 -18.12 -33.93
C ARG A 37 -12.19 -18.24 -34.83
N LEU A 38 -13.39 -18.01 -34.28
CA LEU A 38 -14.65 -18.08 -35.03
C LEU A 38 -14.94 -16.80 -35.85
N HIS A 39 -14.39 -15.66 -35.43
CA HIS A 39 -14.66 -14.34 -36.00
C HIS A 39 -13.38 -13.51 -36.19
N PRO A 40 -12.41 -13.96 -37.01
CA PRO A 40 -11.05 -13.41 -37.07
C PRO A 40 -10.98 -11.95 -37.54
N PHE A 41 -12.00 -11.47 -38.24
CA PHE A 41 -12.07 -10.10 -38.78
C PHE A 41 -12.84 -9.12 -37.90
N VAL A 42 -13.36 -9.57 -36.76
CA VAL A 42 -14.09 -8.71 -35.82
C VAL A 42 -13.08 -8.15 -34.81
N PRO A 43 -12.92 -6.83 -34.71
CA PRO A 43 -12.07 -6.24 -33.68
C PRO A 43 -12.54 -6.62 -32.28
N ILE A 44 -11.60 -6.97 -31.42
CA ILE A 44 -11.86 -7.38 -30.03
C ILE A 44 -11.31 -6.32 -29.07
N LEU A 45 -12.14 -5.91 -28.11
CA LEU A 45 -11.76 -5.08 -26.97
C LEU A 45 -11.45 -5.98 -25.78
N PHE A 46 -10.27 -5.78 -25.20
CA PHE A 46 -9.77 -6.49 -24.03
C PHE A 46 -9.63 -5.53 -22.84
N GLY A 47 -10.47 -5.72 -21.82
CA GLY A 47 -10.47 -4.91 -20.61
C GLY A 47 -9.55 -5.49 -19.52
N ALA A 48 -8.40 -4.88 -19.28
CA ALA A 48 -7.45 -5.29 -18.24
C ALA A 48 -7.87 -4.89 -16.82
N GLY A 49 -8.75 -3.88 -16.69
CA GLY A 49 -9.15 -3.28 -15.41
C GLY A 49 -9.72 -4.26 -14.38
N ASN A 50 -10.53 -5.23 -14.82
CA ASN A 50 -11.14 -6.23 -13.94
C ASN A 50 -10.09 -7.12 -13.24
N VAL A 51 -8.88 -7.19 -13.78
CA VAL A 51 -7.76 -7.91 -13.17
C VAL A 51 -6.91 -6.95 -12.37
N THR A 52 -6.50 -5.83 -12.96
CA THR A 52 -5.55 -4.91 -12.32
C THR A 52 -6.12 -4.21 -11.08
N GLU A 53 -7.44 -3.98 -11.03
CA GLU A 53 -8.10 -3.42 -9.85
C GLU A 53 -8.35 -4.46 -8.76
N LEU A 54 -8.61 -5.72 -9.13
CA LEU A 54 -9.10 -6.77 -8.21
C LEU A 54 -8.05 -7.84 -7.88
N LEU A 55 -6.78 -7.52 -8.07
CA LEU A 55 -5.66 -8.38 -7.70
C LEU A 55 -4.60 -7.59 -6.94
N ASP A 56 -4.34 -7.96 -5.68
CA ASP A 56 -3.40 -7.23 -4.84
C ASP A 56 -1.92 -7.54 -5.15
N ALA A 57 -1.49 -7.21 -6.38
CA ALA A 57 -0.11 -7.28 -6.84
C ALA A 57 0.26 -6.02 -7.66
N ASP A 58 1.41 -6.05 -8.32
CA ASP A 58 1.96 -4.95 -9.10
C ASP A 58 1.22 -4.77 -10.44
N SER A 59 0.57 -3.60 -10.60
CA SER A 59 -0.14 -3.30 -11.85
C SER A 59 0.75 -3.24 -13.09
N PRO A 60 2.04 -2.81 -13.04
CA PRO A 60 2.90 -2.83 -14.22
C PRO A 60 3.16 -4.24 -14.77
N GLY A 61 3.50 -5.21 -13.93
CA GLY A 61 3.71 -6.60 -14.35
C GLY A 61 2.41 -7.27 -14.80
N GLN A 62 1.30 -6.97 -14.13
CA GLN A 62 -0.03 -7.43 -14.57
C GLN A 62 -0.37 -6.88 -15.97
N ASN A 63 -0.21 -5.58 -16.21
CA ASN A 63 -0.46 -4.96 -17.51
C ASN A 63 0.46 -5.52 -18.60
N ALA A 64 1.73 -5.78 -18.28
CA ALA A 64 2.67 -6.43 -19.19
C ALA A 64 2.18 -7.81 -19.62
N LEU A 65 1.80 -8.67 -18.67
CA LEU A 65 1.31 -10.01 -18.94
C LEU A 65 -0.03 -10.00 -19.69
N LEU A 66 -0.99 -9.17 -19.23
CA LEU A 66 -2.30 -9.05 -19.87
C LEU A 66 -2.20 -8.52 -21.30
N SER A 67 -1.25 -7.63 -21.59
CA SER A 67 -1.02 -7.15 -22.95
C SER A 67 -0.53 -8.24 -23.90
N VAL A 68 0.26 -9.21 -23.41
CA VAL A 68 0.70 -10.36 -24.21
C VAL A 68 -0.46 -11.31 -24.44
N LEU A 69 -1.20 -11.67 -23.37
CA LEU A 69 -2.37 -12.54 -23.45
C LEU A 69 -3.44 -11.97 -24.39
N ALA A 70 -3.67 -10.65 -24.35
CA ALA A 70 -4.60 -9.98 -25.22
C ALA A 70 -4.19 -10.10 -26.71
N ASP A 71 -2.90 -9.93 -27.04
CA ASP A 71 -2.41 -10.11 -28.42
C ASP A 71 -2.53 -11.55 -28.89
N GLU A 72 -2.22 -12.53 -28.03
CA GLU A 72 -2.41 -13.96 -28.34
C GLU A 72 -3.89 -14.32 -28.53
N CYS A 73 -4.79 -13.64 -27.81
CA CYS A 73 -6.23 -13.75 -27.98
C CYS A 73 -6.77 -12.98 -29.21
N GLY A 74 -5.93 -12.29 -29.97
CA GLY A 74 -6.34 -11.51 -31.15
C GLY A 74 -7.04 -10.18 -30.82
N ALA A 75 -6.83 -9.63 -29.62
CA ALA A 75 -7.36 -8.33 -29.24
C ALA A 75 -6.80 -7.21 -30.13
N SER A 76 -7.67 -6.29 -30.54
CA SER A 76 -7.31 -5.11 -31.33
C SER A 76 -7.26 -3.84 -30.48
N ILE A 77 -7.95 -3.85 -29.34
CA ILE A 77 -8.10 -2.70 -28.45
C ILE A 77 -7.83 -3.17 -27.03
N LEU A 78 -6.92 -2.47 -26.35
CA LEU A 78 -6.67 -2.64 -24.92
C LEU A 78 -7.36 -1.52 -24.15
N PHE A 79 -7.99 -1.86 -23.03
CA PHE A 79 -8.71 -0.90 -22.19
C PHE A 79 -8.37 -1.13 -20.71
N THR A 80 -8.04 -0.05 -20.00
CA THR A 80 -7.94 -0.04 -18.53
C THR A 80 -8.39 1.32 -18.00
N PRO A 81 -9.11 1.37 -16.86
CA PRO A 81 -9.31 2.60 -16.12
C PRO A 81 -8.05 3.00 -15.34
N ASP A 82 -8.02 4.28 -14.95
CA ASP A 82 -7.11 4.88 -13.96
C ASP A 82 -7.98 5.49 -12.84
N ALA A 83 -8.74 4.63 -12.16
CA ALA A 83 -9.84 5.04 -11.28
C ALA A 83 -9.53 4.90 -9.79
N SER A 84 -8.44 4.22 -9.42
CA SER A 84 -8.08 3.97 -8.01
C SER A 84 -6.64 4.35 -7.71
N SER A 85 -6.32 4.53 -6.42
CA SER A 85 -4.95 4.73 -5.97
C SER A 85 -4.00 3.61 -6.42
N LYS A 86 -4.53 2.38 -6.54
CA LYS A 86 -3.80 1.18 -6.97
C LYS A 86 -3.49 1.21 -8.46
N THR A 87 -4.49 1.50 -9.28
CA THR A 87 -4.37 1.54 -10.75
C THR A 87 -3.93 2.90 -11.27
N LYS A 88 -3.43 3.79 -10.39
CA LYS A 88 -2.92 5.09 -10.81
C LYS A 88 -1.75 4.97 -11.78
N GLY A 89 -1.90 5.51 -12.98
CA GLY A 89 -0.94 5.37 -14.08
C GLY A 89 -1.14 4.11 -14.95
N SER A 90 -2.16 3.29 -14.68
CA SER A 90 -2.40 2.02 -15.40
C SER A 90 -2.55 2.22 -16.92
N VAL A 91 -3.13 3.34 -17.36
CA VAL A 91 -3.21 3.67 -18.79
C VAL A 91 -1.83 3.78 -19.44
N SER A 92 -0.88 4.44 -18.76
CA SER A 92 0.50 4.58 -19.26
C SER A 92 1.26 3.25 -19.19
N GLU A 93 1.02 2.47 -18.14
CA GLU A 93 1.59 1.13 -17.97
C GLU A 93 1.16 0.21 -19.14
N LEU A 94 -0.15 0.12 -19.38
CA LEU A 94 -0.72 -0.71 -20.44
C LEU A 94 -0.30 -0.24 -21.84
N LYS A 95 -0.20 1.07 -22.05
CA LYS A 95 0.36 1.63 -23.30
C LYS A 95 1.78 1.15 -23.55
N THR A 96 2.64 1.22 -22.54
CA THR A 96 4.05 0.84 -22.65
C THR A 96 4.17 -0.67 -22.87
N ALA A 97 3.36 -1.48 -22.18
CA ALA A 97 3.24 -2.92 -22.40
C ALA A 97 2.84 -3.26 -23.84
N ALA A 98 1.84 -2.55 -24.39
CA ALA A 98 1.38 -2.73 -25.76
C ALA A 98 2.49 -2.40 -26.78
N GLN A 99 3.23 -1.31 -26.56
CA GLN A 99 4.37 -0.93 -27.39
C GLN A 99 5.49 -1.97 -27.33
N MET A 100 5.78 -2.48 -26.13
CA MET A 100 6.76 -3.54 -25.90
C MET A 100 6.38 -4.80 -26.67
N ASN A 101 5.12 -5.23 -26.57
CA ASN A 101 4.64 -6.42 -27.27
C ASN A 101 4.63 -6.24 -28.80
N ALA A 102 4.16 -5.09 -29.29
CA ALA A 102 4.17 -4.78 -30.73
C ALA A 102 5.59 -4.81 -31.31
N LEU A 103 6.57 -4.23 -30.60
CA LEU A 103 7.97 -4.22 -31.02
C LEU A 103 8.58 -5.64 -30.99
N ALA A 104 8.25 -6.44 -29.97
CA ALA A 104 8.67 -7.84 -29.88
C ALA A 104 8.20 -8.65 -31.09
N LYS A 105 6.92 -8.49 -31.46
CA LYS A 105 6.30 -9.15 -32.61
C LYS A 105 6.95 -8.76 -33.94
N ILE A 106 7.21 -7.46 -34.15
CA ILE A 106 7.91 -6.94 -35.34
C ILE A 106 9.32 -7.54 -35.44
N ARG A 107 10.01 -7.72 -34.30
CA ARG A 107 11.37 -8.29 -34.24
C ARG A 107 11.40 -9.83 -34.23
N ALA A 108 10.24 -10.49 -34.19
CA ALA A 108 10.13 -11.94 -33.96
C ALA A 108 10.97 -12.38 -32.74
N SER A 109 10.91 -11.61 -31.65
CA SER A 109 11.65 -11.84 -30.42
C SER A 109 10.72 -11.86 -29.21
N ALA A 110 11.23 -12.30 -28.06
CA ALA A 110 10.54 -12.11 -26.79
C ALA A 110 10.44 -10.61 -26.43
N PRO A 111 9.43 -10.18 -25.64
CA PRO A 111 9.30 -8.81 -25.14
C PRO A 111 10.32 -8.52 -24.02
N LYS A 112 11.61 -8.62 -24.34
CA LYS A 112 12.74 -8.40 -23.44
C LYS A 112 13.84 -7.62 -24.15
N ASP A 113 14.59 -6.82 -23.41
CA ASP A 113 15.76 -6.08 -23.91
C ASP A 113 15.46 -5.17 -25.12
N LEU A 114 14.26 -4.56 -25.14
CA LEU A 114 13.77 -3.74 -26.25
C LEU A 114 14.02 -2.24 -26.10
N GLY A 115 14.56 -1.81 -24.96
CA GLY A 115 14.70 -0.38 -24.61
C GLY A 115 13.41 0.25 -24.05
N LEU A 116 12.41 -0.57 -23.76
CA LEU A 116 11.19 -0.22 -23.03
C LEU A 116 11.19 -0.99 -21.71
N ASP A 117 10.78 -0.35 -20.62
CA ASP A 117 10.69 -0.97 -19.29
C ASP A 117 9.37 -0.62 -18.59
N LEU A 118 9.04 -1.42 -17.57
CA LEU A 118 7.85 -1.29 -16.73
C LEU A 118 8.16 -1.56 -15.25
N LEU A 119 9.42 -1.40 -14.84
CA LEU A 119 9.78 -1.53 -13.43
C LEU A 119 9.38 -0.25 -12.68
N ILE A 120 8.18 -0.24 -12.13
CA ILE A 120 7.61 0.89 -11.39
C ILE A 120 7.28 0.42 -9.98
N LEU A 121 7.94 1.01 -8.97
CA LEU A 121 7.61 0.78 -7.57
C LEU A 121 6.41 1.65 -7.18
N LYS A 122 5.34 1.00 -6.71
CA LYS A 122 4.09 1.67 -6.30
C LYS A 122 3.75 1.29 -4.87
N GLU A 123 3.31 2.26 -4.10
CA GLU A 123 2.71 2.03 -2.79
C GLU A 123 1.28 1.50 -2.94
N LYS A 124 0.88 0.57 -2.07
CA LYS A 124 -0.49 0.02 -2.05
C LYS A 124 -1.55 1.11 -1.84
N ARG A 125 -1.24 2.10 -1.02
CA ARG A 125 -2.10 3.23 -0.67
C ARG A 125 -1.27 4.49 -0.86
N ARG A 126 -1.78 5.46 -1.62
CA ARG A 126 -1.15 6.78 -1.67
C ARG A 126 -1.52 7.56 -0.42
N ARG A 127 -0.52 8.14 0.23
CA ARG A 127 -0.72 9.15 1.27
C ARG A 127 -0.86 10.54 0.59
N PRO A 128 -1.88 11.34 0.89
CA PRO A 128 -1.92 12.74 0.48
C PRO A 128 -0.71 13.48 1.08
N ASN A 129 -0.13 14.40 0.31
CA ASN A 129 0.99 15.20 0.80
C ASN A 129 0.53 16.08 1.97
N MET A 130 1.24 16.02 3.09
CA MET A 130 1.05 16.97 4.19
C MET A 130 1.64 18.33 3.80
N ASP A 131 0.81 19.37 3.77
CA ASP A 131 1.31 20.74 3.60
C ASP A 131 1.80 21.29 4.95
N LEU A 132 3.12 21.33 5.12
CA LEU A 132 3.77 21.85 6.33
C LEU A 132 3.39 23.31 6.64
N LYS A 133 2.94 24.08 5.64
CA LYS A 133 2.52 25.48 5.85
C LYS A 133 1.18 25.62 6.56
N ASN A 134 0.35 24.58 6.56
CA ASN A 134 -0.99 24.58 7.13
C ASN A 134 -1.09 23.86 8.49
N LEU A 135 0.05 23.45 9.07
CA LEU A 135 0.13 22.76 10.38
C LEU A 135 -0.40 23.59 11.57
N SER A 136 -0.59 24.90 11.41
CA SER A 136 -1.18 25.78 12.43
C SER A 136 -2.71 25.65 12.52
N GLY A 137 -3.36 25.03 11.54
CA GLY A 137 -4.78 24.68 11.59
C GLY A 137 -4.95 23.23 12.01
N ARG A 138 -5.99 22.93 12.81
CA ARG A 138 -6.43 21.56 13.08
C ARG A 138 -6.76 20.86 11.76
N VAL A 139 -5.78 20.16 11.18
CA VAL A 139 -5.98 19.33 10.00
C VAL A 139 -6.83 18.15 10.47
N ALA A 140 -8.05 18.03 9.94
CA ALA A 140 -8.84 16.82 10.14
C ALA A 140 -8.01 15.61 9.64
N PRO A 141 -8.05 14.45 10.31
CA PRO A 141 -7.26 13.30 9.91
C PRO A 141 -7.51 13.02 8.42
N LEU A 142 -6.44 12.99 7.63
CA LEU A 142 -6.46 12.86 6.17
C LEU A 142 -7.00 11.50 5.68
N PHE A 143 -7.46 10.64 6.60
CA PHE A 143 -7.77 9.25 6.38
C PHE A 143 -9.01 8.84 7.17
N SER A 144 -9.94 8.18 6.48
CA SER A 144 -11.19 7.64 7.05
C SER A 144 -11.05 6.20 7.56
N ASP A 145 -9.89 5.58 7.42
CA ASP A 145 -9.62 4.23 7.93
C ASP A 145 -8.62 4.38 9.08
N GLN A 146 -9.14 4.45 10.31
CA GLN A 146 -8.40 4.66 11.56
C GLN A 146 -7.49 3.47 11.95
N SER A 147 -7.09 2.62 11.01
CA SER A 147 -6.64 1.26 11.31
C SER A 147 -5.16 1.12 11.69
N ASP A 148 -4.32 2.13 11.46
CA ASP A 148 -2.87 1.94 11.59
C ASP A 148 -2.22 2.75 12.73
N LEU A 149 -2.75 3.94 13.05
CA LEU A 149 -2.48 4.65 14.32
C LEU A 149 -3.55 4.29 15.33
N ILE A 150 -3.15 3.57 16.38
CA ILE A 150 -4.10 2.90 17.26
C ILE A 150 -4.38 3.73 18.51
N PHE A 151 -3.34 4.33 19.07
CA PHE A 151 -3.45 5.15 20.27
C PHE A 151 -2.46 6.32 20.25
N ALA A 152 -2.92 7.47 20.74
CA ALA A 152 -2.08 8.62 21.07
C ALA A 152 -2.64 9.25 22.35
N GLY A 153 -1.80 9.40 23.37
CA GLY A 153 -2.19 9.90 24.68
C GLY A 153 -1.13 10.81 25.29
N ASP A 154 -1.57 11.71 26.16
CA ASP A 154 -0.69 12.57 26.93
C ASP A 154 -0.09 11.79 28.11
N LEU A 155 1.20 12.02 28.37
CA LEU A 155 1.89 11.50 29.53
C LEU A 155 2.10 12.63 30.54
N SER A 156 2.15 12.27 31.82
CA SER A 156 2.47 13.22 32.88
C SER A 156 3.87 13.82 32.71
N PRO A 157 4.07 15.10 33.08
CA PRO A 157 5.40 15.71 33.10
C PRO A 157 6.43 14.94 33.94
N ASP A 158 5.98 14.20 34.96
CA ASP A 158 6.84 13.38 35.83
C ASP A 158 7.03 11.95 35.32
N PHE A 159 6.49 11.63 34.14
CA PHE A 159 6.67 10.30 33.55
C PHE A 159 8.13 10.11 33.15
N VAL A 160 8.77 9.13 33.77
CA VAL A 160 10.09 8.66 33.39
C VAL A 160 9.92 7.26 32.81
N PRO A 161 10.28 7.02 31.55
CA PRO A 161 10.22 5.68 30.98
C PRO A 161 11.25 4.78 31.70
N GLU A 162 10.77 3.82 32.49
CA GLU A 162 11.62 2.75 33.04
C GLU A 162 11.85 1.70 31.96
N THR A 163 13.06 1.63 31.39
CA THR A 163 13.36 0.71 30.30
C THR A 163 13.84 -0.64 30.83
N THR A 164 12.96 -1.38 31.50
CA THR A 164 13.16 -2.82 31.74
C THR A 164 13.38 -3.61 30.43
N TRP A 165 12.96 -3.03 29.31
CA TRP A 165 13.06 -3.53 27.93
C TRP A 165 14.40 -3.22 27.24
N GLY A 166 15.33 -2.52 27.89
CA GLY A 166 16.65 -2.19 27.32
C GLY A 166 16.62 -1.16 26.19
N TRP A 167 15.48 -0.52 25.92
CA TRP A 167 15.35 0.55 24.94
C TRP A 167 16.15 1.77 25.39
N LYS A 168 16.78 2.43 24.42
CA LYS A 168 17.60 3.61 24.65
C LYS A 168 16.99 4.80 23.93
N PRO A 169 16.95 5.98 24.55
CA PRO A 169 16.46 7.16 23.87
C PRO A 169 17.36 7.48 22.68
N ASP A 170 16.78 8.14 21.68
CA ASP A 170 17.52 8.66 20.55
C ASP A 170 18.62 9.67 20.96
N LYS A 171 19.46 10.04 20.00
CA LYS A 171 20.54 11.02 20.21
C LYS A 171 20.03 12.40 20.64
N ALA A 172 18.78 12.74 20.30
CA ALA A 172 18.13 13.97 20.75
C ALA A 172 17.63 13.87 22.21
N GLY A 173 17.58 12.66 22.77
CA GLY A 173 17.19 12.35 24.15
C GLY A 173 15.67 12.31 24.38
N ASN A 174 14.87 12.43 23.33
CA ASN A 174 13.45 12.76 23.45
C ASN A 174 12.52 11.65 22.94
N PHE A 175 13.02 10.62 22.25
CA PHE A 175 12.20 9.50 21.80
C PHE A 175 12.81 8.14 22.14
N LEU A 176 12.00 7.30 22.75
CA LEU A 176 12.21 5.85 22.84
C LEU A 176 11.25 5.17 21.87
N ILE A 177 11.80 4.41 20.92
CA ILE A 177 11.02 3.61 19.99
C ILE A 177 11.27 2.14 20.32
N GLY A 178 10.22 1.34 20.27
CA GLY A 178 10.33 -0.09 20.47
C GLY A 178 9.20 -0.86 19.82
N VAL A 179 9.45 -2.16 19.66
CA VAL A 179 8.45 -3.12 19.19
C VAL A 179 8.14 -4.06 20.34
N ILE A 180 6.85 -4.22 20.63
CA ILE A 180 6.38 -5.06 21.72
C ILE A 180 5.09 -5.77 21.32
N SER A 181 4.84 -6.94 21.90
CA SER A 181 3.54 -7.58 21.79
C SER A 181 2.50 -6.75 22.54
N VAL A 182 1.29 -6.65 21.99
CA VAL A 182 0.17 -5.97 22.65
C VAL A 182 -0.07 -6.54 24.04
N PHE A 183 0.10 -7.85 24.24
CA PHE A 183 -0.09 -8.50 25.53
C PHE A 183 0.87 -8.02 26.61
N ASP A 184 2.04 -7.53 26.21
CA ASP A 184 3.05 -7.02 27.12
C ASP A 184 2.95 -5.49 27.30
N LEU A 185 1.99 -4.81 26.68
CA LEU A 185 1.89 -3.34 26.79
C LEU A 185 1.76 -2.86 28.24
N GLU A 186 1.02 -3.59 29.10
CA GLU A 186 0.86 -3.24 30.51
C GLU A 186 2.20 -3.15 31.26
N SER A 187 3.22 -3.89 30.80
CA SER A 187 4.56 -3.89 31.40
C SER A 187 5.32 -2.58 31.17
N ILE A 188 5.09 -1.87 30.05
CA ILE A 188 5.70 -0.56 29.77
C ILE A 188 5.21 0.47 30.79
N PHE A 189 3.98 0.29 31.27
CA PHE A 189 3.31 1.22 32.15
C PHE A 189 3.28 0.74 33.60
N SER A 190 4.10 -0.25 33.96
CA SER A 190 4.19 -0.77 35.33
C SER A 190 4.73 0.29 36.30
N LEU A 191 3.86 1.23 36.70
CA LEU A 191 3.89 2.11 37.86
C LEU A 191 2.57 2.89 37.81
N GLU A 192 1.67 2.62 38.76
CA GLU A 192 0.54 3.49 39.07
C GLU A 192 1.05 4.92 39.33
N LYS A 193 1.17 5.74 38.30
CA LYS A 193 1.36 7.19 38.45
C LYS A 193 1.06 7.91 37.15
N ASN A 194 0.03 8.74 37.26
CA ASN A 194 -0.22 9.93 36.46
C ASN A 194 -0.96 9.77 35.12
N GLY A 195 -2.26 9.46 35.21
CA GLY A 195 -3.26 10.19 34.41
C GLY A 195 -3.76 9.56 33.11
N VAL A 196 -3.27 8.40 32.70
CA VAL A 196 -3.88 7.61 31.61
C VAL A 196 -4.65 6.44 32.22
N GLN A 197 -5.94 6.28 31.90
CA GLN A 197 -6.69 5.08 32.25
C GLN A 197 -6.15 3.89 31.44
N MET A 198 -5.19 3.18 32.03
CA MET A 198 -4.39 2.12 31.38
C MET A 198 -5.24 1.02 30.74
N GLN A 199 -6.33 0.63 31.40
CA GLN A 199 -7.22 -0.44 30.94
C GLN A 199 -7.91 -0.08 29.62
N ASP A 200 -8.39 1.17 29.49
CA ASP A 200 -9.08 1.63 28.29
C ASP A 200 -8.13 1.75 27.09
N MET A 201 -6.91 2.22 27.34
CA MET A 201 -5.86 2.26 26.33
C MET A 201 -5.50 0.85 25.84
N PHE A 202 -5.24 -0.09 26.77
CA PHE A 202 -4.89 -1.46 26.41
C PHE A 202 -6.00 -2.11 25.58
N LEU A 203 -7.26 -2.03 26.03
CA LEU A 203 -8.41 -2.58 25.32
C LEU A 203 -8.54 -1.98 23.92
N LYS A 204 -8.44 -0.65 23.81
CA LYS A 204 -8.47 0.03 22.51
C LYS A 204 -7.34 -0.44 21.60
N VAL A 205 -6.14 -0.63 22.13
CA VAL A 205 -5.02 -1.12 21.33
C VAL A 205 -5.26 -2.56 20.88
N PHE A 206 -5.65 -3.43 21.80
CA PHE A 206 -5.90 -4.83 21.54
C PHE A 206 -6.98 -5.09 20.49
N GLU A 207 -8.08 -4.33 20.52
CA GLU A 207 -9.19 -4.47 19.56
C GLU A 207 -8.79 -4.05 18.14
N ASN A 208 -7.87 -3.09 17.99
CA ASN A 208 -7.56 -2.47 16.71
C ASN A 208 -6.31 -3.04 16.01
N VAL A 209 -5.46 -3.78 16.72
CA VAL A 209 -4.24 -4.37 16.13
C VAL A 209 -4.59 -5.59 15.28
N LYS A 210 -4.31 -5.50 13.98
CA LYS A 210 -4.56 -6.57 13.00
C LYS A 210 -3.28 -7.27 12.50
N THR A 211 -2.13 -6.99 13.10
CA THR A 211 -0.86 -7.62 12.72
C THR A 211 -0.87 -9.11 13.06
N LEU A 212 -0.14 -9.91 12.27
CA LEU A 212 -0.13 -11.37 12.39
C LEU A 212 0.27 -11.85 13.80
N ASN A 213 1.24 -11.15 14.41
CA ASN A 213 1.80 -11.46 15.72
C ASN A 213 1.23 -10.60 16.86
N ARG A 214 0.27 -9.70 16.56
CA ARG A 214 -0.20 -8.68 17.51
C ARG A 214 0.93 -7.83 18.10
N ASP A 215 2.01 -7.64 17.35
CA ASP A 215 3.07 -6.70 17.72
C ASP A 215 2.71 -5.28 17.26
N VAL A 216 3.15 -4.30 18.04
CA VAL A 216 2.96 -2.86 17.80
C VAL A 216 4.27 -2.10 17.97
N ILE A 217 4.35 -0.97 17.28
CA ILE A 217 5.39 0.03 17.49
C ILE A 217 4.92 0.97 18.59
N VAL A 218 5.78 1.20 19.58
CA VAL A 218 5.56 2.16 20.66
C VAL A 218 6.61 3.26 20.54
N ALA A 219 6.15 4.50 20.41
CA ALA A 219 6.99 5.69 20.44
C ALA A 219 6.65 6.52 21.68
N ILE A 220 7.61 6.64 22.58
CA ILE A 220 7.48 7.35 23.86
C ILE A 220 8.29 8.64 23.79
N HIS A 221 7.60 9.76 23.99
CA HIS A 221 8.18 11.08 24.20
C HIS A 221 7.88 11.54 25.64
N PRO A 222 8.70 12.36 26.31
CA PRO A 222 8.43 12.84 27.68
C PRO A 222 7.03 13.44 27.93
N LYS A 223 6.33 13.86 26.87
CA LYS A 223 4.98 14.46 26.95
C LYS A 223 3.86 13.55 26.47
N LYS A 224 4.16 12.52 25.66
CA LYS A 224 3.14 11.76 24.92
C LYS A 224 3.61 10.36 24.60
N ILE A 225 2.66 9.44 24.51
CA ILE A 225 2.87 8.11 23.93
C ILE A 225 2.04 7.97 22.66
N ILE A 226 2.65 7.35 21.65
CA ILE A 226 2.04 7.07 20.36
C ILE A 226 2.27 5.59 20.07
N ILE A 227 1.18 4.85 19.81
CA ILE A 227 1.20 3.41 19.51
C ILE A 227 0.53 3.18 18.17
N GLY A 228 1.21 2.45 17.29
CA GLY A 228 0.74 2.20 15.93
C GLY A 228 1.40 1.00 15.29
N THR A 229 1.03 0.74 14.04
CA THR A 229 1.60 -0.33 13.20
C THR A 229 2.12 0.20 11.86
N ASP A 230 1.82 1.45 11.51
CA ASP A 230 2.33 2.15 10.34
C ASP A 230 3.23 3.31 10.78
N SER A 231 4.49 3.23 10.37
CA SER A 231 5.56 4.14 10.74
C SER A 231 5.30 5.58 10.30
N ALA A 232 4.69 5.78 9.13
CA ALA A 232 4.49 7.12 8.60
C ALA A 232 3.29 7.81 9.25
N PHE A 233 2.21 7.08 9.56
CA PHE A 233 1.10 7.61 10.35
C PHE A 233 1.58 8.04 11.74
N MET A 234 2.46 7.24 12.36
CA MET A 234 3.07 7.61 13.63
C MET A 234 3.94 8.86 13.50
N LEU A 235 4.78 8.95 12.46
CA LEU A 235 5.60 10.14 12.21
C LEU A 235 4.73 11.40 11.95
N GLU A 236 3.69 11.27 11.14
CA GLU A 236 2.70 12.34 10.90
C GLU A 236 2.09 12.81 12.22
N LYS A 237 1.68 11.88 13.10
CA LYS A 237 1.13 12.23 14.41
C LYS A 237 2.16 12.95 15.28
N ILE A 238 3.41 12.49 15.29
CA ILE A 238 4.51 13.14 16.01
C ILE A 238 4.70 14.59 15.53
N ILE A 239 4.66 14.83 14.20
CA ILE A 239 4.80 16.16 13.60
C ILE A 239 3.61 17.05 13.98
N GLN A 240 2.38 16.55 13.84
CA GLN A 240 1.15 17.29 14.17
C GLN A 240 1.10 17.73 15.64
N GLU A 241 1.63 16.90 16.55
CA GLU A 241 1.72 17.20 17.97
C GLU A 241 2.92 18.11 18.33
N ASN A 242 3.67 18.62 17.34
CA ASN A 242 4.85 19.48 17.51
C ASN A 242 5.91 18.88 18.45
N LEU A 243 6.13 17.56 18.38
CA LEU A 243 7.11 16.87 19.22
C LEU A 243 8.52 16.83 18.61
N ILE A 244 8.68 17.30 17.37
CA ILE A 244 9.96 17.38 16.67
C ILE A 244 10.50 18.81 16.70
N THR A 245 11.78 18.95 17.01
CA THR A 245 12.45 20.25 17.06
C THR A 245 13.15 20.62 15.75
N GLU A 246 13.60 19.63 14.97
CA GLU A 246 14.38 19.84 13.74
C GLU A 246 13.99 18.86 12.62
N LEU A 247 14.11 19.27 11.35
CA LEU A 247 13.82 18.38 10.20
C LEU A 247 14.76 17.18 10.11
N SER A 248 16.01 17.34 10.54
CA SER A 248 17.00 16.26 10.70
C SER A 248 16.48 15.16 11.63
N HIS A 249 15.85 15.56 12.74
CA HIS A 249 15.24 14.67 13.72
C HIS A 249 14.00 13.97 13.14
N ALA A 250 13.15 14.66 12.38
CA ALA A 250 12.05 14.04 11.65
C ALA A 250 12.54 12.92 10.70
N GLY A 251 13.63 13.19 9.95
CA GLY A 251 14.23 12.20 9.05
C GLY A 251 14.78 10.98 9.79
N TYR A 252 15.40 11.19 10.95
CA TYR A 252 15.84 10.11 11.84
C TYR A 252 14.66 9.27 12.36
N LEU A 253 13.62 9.92 12.90
CA LEU A 253 12.45 9.21 13.44
C LEU A 253 11.72 8.41 12.37
N GLY A 254 11.58 8.95 11.15
CA GLY A 254 11.02 8.20 10.03
C GLY A 254 11.79 6.92 9.73
N ARG A 255 13.14 6.97 9.75
CA ARG A 255 13.98 5.78 9.57
C ARG A 255 13.77 4.76 10.69
N GLU A 256 13.77 5.20 11.95
CA GLU A 256 13.62 4.29 13.09
C GLU A 256 12.24 3.63 13.14
N LEU A 257 11.17 4.40 12.89
CA LEU A 257 9.81 3.89 12.83
C LEU A 257 9.63 2.90 11.66
N GLU A 258 10.17 3.19 10.47
CA GLU A 258 10.10 2.26 9.33
C GLU A 258 10.87 0.97 9.63
N LYS A 259 12.06 1.04 10.25
CA LYS A 259 12.78 -0.16 10.70
C LYS A 259 11.93 -0.99 11.67
N ALA A 260 11.27 -0.36 12.63
CA ALA A 260 10.38 -1.03 13.58
C ALA A 260 9.19 -1.71 12.87
N GLU A 261 8.58 -1.02 11.89
CA GLU A 261 7.50 -1.58 11.07
C GLU A 261 7.96 -2.79 10.25
N ILE A 262 9.12 -2.70 9.59
CA ILE A 262 9.70 -3.82 8.83
C ILE A 262 10.02 -4.99 9.77
N ALA A 263 10.53 -4.73 10.97
CA ALA A 263 10.80 -5.76 11.96
C ALA A 263 9.53 -6.54 12.34
N ILE A 264 8.40 -5.85 12.58
CA ILE A 264 7.08 -6.48 12.80
C ILE A 264 6.68 -7.33 11.59
N ARG A 265 6.78 -6.77 10.37
CA ARG A 265 6.38 -7.46 9.13
C ARG A 265 7.22 -8.71 8.86
N LEU A 266 8.50 -8.69 9.20
CA LEU A 266 9.44 -9.80 8.99
C LEU A 266 9.57 -10.74 10.19
N GLY A 267 8.88 -10.46 11.31
CA GLY A 267 9.03 -11.22 12.56
C GLY A 267 10.45 -11.19 13.12
N ARG A 268 11.15 -10.05 12.98
CA ARG A 268 12.52 -9.84 13.46
C ARG A 268 12.51 -8.99 14.73
N SER A 269 13.56 -9.12 15.52
CA SER A 269 13.80 -8.21 16.65
C SER A 269 14.14 -6.81 16.13
N TYR A 270 13.63 -5.80 16.83
CA TYR A 270 13.99 -4.40 16.62
C TYR A 270 14.82 -3.89 17.79
N ALA A 271 15.86 -3.13 17.47
CA ALA A 271 16.60 -2.32 18.42
C ALA A 271 16.85 -0.95 17.80
N GLN A 272 16.57 0.10 18.57
CA GLN A 272 16.78 1.47 18.14
C GLN A 272 18.27 1.75 17.93
N ASP A 273 18.61 2.55 16.91
CA ASP A 273 19.98 2.86 16.49
C ASP A 273 20.84 1.67 16.00
N ASP A 274 20.33 0.43 16.04
CA ASP A 274 21.04 -0.73 15.49
C ASP A 274 21.04 -0.72 13.95
N LEU A 275 22.09 -1.34 13.39
CA LEU A 275 22.20 -1.63 11.97
C LEU A 275 21.18 -2.72 11.60
N PHE A 276 20.34 -2.42 10.62
CA PHE A 276 19.30 -3.32 10.11
C PHE A 276 19.91 -4.43 9.23
#